data_AF-A0A537Y7L7-F1
#
_entry.id   AF-A0A537Y7L7-F1
#
_cell.length_a   1.000
_cell.length_b   1.000
_cell.length_c   1.000
_cell.angle_alpha   90.00
_cell.angle_beta   90.00
_cell.angle_gamma   90.00
#
_symmetry.space_group_name_H-M   'P 1'
#
loop_
_entity.id
_entity.type
_entity.pdbx_description
1 polymer ?
#
loop_
_entity_poly.entity_id
_entity_poly.type
_entity_poly.pdbx_seq_one_letter_code
_entity_poly.pdbx_strand_id
1 'polypeptide(L)'
;MEGNKTDLRFDYQGALNLARQLNTLADQVTSAATKRQTLADTAKKDFIGAYADQFASRMTVEQTNFKAVAQGLRNDAMDLARMWKNAMDEENRRLYGRHVDDVKNHRSLLDSIGDWFTGFHYPPAPAAVPVPQPPAFKPTAELVHY
;
A
#
# COMPACT_ATOMS: atom_id res chain seq x y z
N MET A 1 -8.05 -21.41 19.68
CA MET A 1 -8.20 -21.10 18.23
C MET A 1 -6.81 -21.12 17.59
N GLU A 2 -6.56 -21.92 16.55
CA GLU A 2 -5.21 -22.03 15.95
C GLU A 2 -4.78 -20.79 15.15
N GLY A 3 -5.75 -20.02 14.63
CA GLY A 3 -5.48 -18.88 13.73
C GLY A 3 -4.71 -17.70 14.33
N ASN A 4 -4.62 -17.57 15.66
CA ASN A 4 -3.90 -16.47 16.31
C ASN A 4 -2.44 -16.84 16.67
N LYS A 5 -2.03 -18.11 16.52
CA LYS A 5 -0.77 -18.59 17.09
C LYS A 5 0.48 -18.16 16.31
N THR A 6 0.34 -17.88 15.02
CA THR A 6 1.49 -17.57 14.14
C THR A 6 1.39 -16.16 13.59
N ASP A 7 2.51 -15.45 13.65
CA ASP A 7 2.66 -14.13 13.06
C ASP A 7 2.51 -14.19 11.53
N LEU A 8 1.95 -13.13 10.97
CA LEU A 8 1.80 -12.95 9.55
C LEU A 8 3.19 -12.78 8.89
N ARG A 9 3.50 -13.65 7.93
CA ARG A 9 4.71 -13.53 7.12
C ARG A 9 4.47 -12.55 5.98
N PHE A 10 4.77 -11.27 6.22
CA PHE A 10 4.66 -10.20 5.24
C PHE A 10 5.91 -9.31 5.28
N ASP A 11 6.45 -8.94 4.11
CA ASP A 11 7.57 -8.01 4.03
C ASP A 11 7.07 -6.55 4.05
N TYR A 12 6.85 -6.04 5.26
CA TYR A 12 6.33 -4.70 5.49
C TYR A 12 7.23 -3.61 4.90
N GLN A 13 8.55 -3.74 5.07
CA GLN A 13 9.49 -2.75 4.58
C GLN A 13 9.66 -2.83 3.06
N GLY A 14 9.75 -4.03 2.52
CA GLY A 14 9.85 -4.28 1.08
C GLY A 14 8.64 -3.76 0.32
N ALA A 15 7.42 -3.98 0.83
CA ALA A 15 6.20 -3.48 0.20
C ALA A 15 6.21 -1.94 0.02
N LEU A 16 6.56 -1.20 1.07
CA LEU A 16 6.62 0.27 1.00
C LEU A 16 7.84 0.80 0.24
N ASN A 17 8.97 0.07 0.27
CA ASN A 17 10.11 0.36 -0.60
C ASN A 17 9.74 0.23 -2.08
N LEU A 18 9.06 -0.84 -2.47
CA LEU A 18 8.62 -1.07 -3.83
C LEU A 18 7.57 -0.04 -4.27
N ALA A 19 6.61 0.32 -3.40
CA ALA A 19 5.64 1.38 -3.67
C ALA A 19 6.33 2.73 -3.99
N ARG A 20 7.36 3.11 -3.23
CA ARG A 20 8.19 4.29 -3.53
C ARG A 20 8.86 4.20 -4.89
N GLN A 21 9.49 3.06 -5.21
CA GLN A 21 10.18 2.86 -6.48
C GLN A 21 9.24 2.96 -7.67
N LEU A 22 8.05 2.36 -7.59
CA LEU A 22 7.02 2.44 -8.62
C LEU A 22 6.53 3.89 -8.81
N ASN A 23 6.31 4.63 -7.72
CA ASN A 23 5.91 6.02 -7.81
C ASN A 23 7.01 6.91 -8.42
N THR A 24 8.28 6.69 -8.04
CA THR A 24 9.41 7.37 -8.68
C THR A 24 9.52 7.03 -10.17
N LEU A 25 9.31 5.76 -10.55
CA LEU A 25 9.31 5.35 -11.95
C LEU A 25 8.16 6.01 -12.73
N ALA A 26 6.97 6.15 -12.13
CA ALA A 26 5.85 6.87 -12.73
C ALA A 26 6.19 8.34 -13.03
N ASP A 27 6.92 9.00 -12.13
CA ASP A 27 7.38 10.38 -12.33
C ASP A 27 8.44 10.47 -13.44
N GLN A 28 9.33 9.49 -13.54
CA GLN A 28 10.30 9.39 -14.64
C GLN A 28 9.61 9.18 -15.99
N VAL A 29 8.61 8.29 -16.06
CA VAL A 29 7.79 8.06 -17.26
C VAL A 29 7.05 9.34 -17.65
N THR A 30 6.44 10.03 -16.70
CA THR A 30 5.76 11.31 -16.92
C THR A 30 6.73 12.36 -17.47
N SER A 31 7.94 12.44 -16.92
CA SER A 31 8.97 13.38 -17.37
C SER A 31 9.47 13.05 -18.78
N ALA A 32 9.64 11.77 -19.10
CA ALA A 32 10.01 11.32 -20.44
C ALA A 32 8.92 11.66 -21.47
N ALA A 33 7.65 11.47 -21.11
CA ALA A 33 6.50 11.81 -21.95
C ALA A 33 6.48 13.31 -22.31
N THR A 34 6.71 14.19 -21.33
CA THR A 34 6.81 15.64 -21.55
C THR A 34 7.94 15.99 -22.52
N LYS A 35 9.14 15.42 -22.32
CA LYS A 35 10.27 15.64 -23.23
C LYS A 35 9.98 15.17 -24.65
N ARG A 36 9.40 13.98 -24.79
CA ARG A 36 8.93 13.43 -26.08
C ARG A 36 7.92 14.35 -26.75
N GLN A 37 6.95 14.88 -25.99
CA GLN A 37 5.93 15.78 -26.51
C GLN A 37 6.55 17.05 -27.08
N THR A 38 7.49 17.68 -26.35
CA THR A 38 8.18 18.88 -26.82
C THR A 38 8.94 18.62 -28.12
N LEU A 39 9.66 17.50 -28.22
CA LEU A 39 10.36 17.12 -29.45
C LEU A 39 9.39 16.86 -30.61
N ALA A 40 8.28 16.18 -30.34
CA ALA A 40 7.25 15.90 -31.33
C ALA A 40 6.60 17.19 -31.85
N ASP A 41 6.32 18.16 -30.99
CA ASP A 41 5.69 19.43 -31.38
C ASP A 41 6.64 20.32 -32.19
N THR A 42 7.95 20.26 -31.95
CA THR A 42 8.94 20.86 -32.85
C THR A 42 8.93 20.15 -34.20
N ALA A 43 9.04 18.82 -34.21
CA ALA A 43 9.08 18.04 -35.45
C ALA A 43 7.82 18.21 -36.31
N LYS A 44 6.62 18.33 -35.71
CA LYS A 44 5.36 18.56 -36.43
C LYS A 44 5.35 19.84 -37.27
N LYS A 45 6.09 20.88 -36.85
CA LYS A 45 6.14 22.15 -37.59
C LYS A 45 6.93 22.01 -38.89
N ASP A 46 7.99 21.20 -38.84
CA ASP A 46 8.93 21.05 -39.96
C ASP A 46 8.57 19.85 -40.85
N PHE A 47 7.83 18.87 -40.32
CA PHE A 47 7.51 17.63 -41.02
C PHE A 47 6.24 17.77 -41.86
N ILE A 48 6.45 18.04 -43.15
CA ILE A 48 5.41 18.17 -44.17
C ILE A 48 5.50 16.99 -45.15
N GLY A 49 4.35 16.52 -45.65
CA GLY A 49 4.27 15.51 -46.70
C GLY A 49 3.34 14.35 -46.37
N ALA A 50 3.37 13.31 -47.20
CA ALA A 50 2.39 12.20 -47.17
C ALA A 50 2.32 11.44 -45.82
N TYR A 51 3.35 11.56 -44.96
CA TYR A 51 3.42 10.86 -43.68
C TYR A 51 3.15 11.76 -42.46
N ALA A 52 2.87 13.06 -42.65
CA ALA A 52 2.70 14.02 -41.56
C ALA A 52 1.57 13.63 -40.60
N ASP A 53 0.42 13.24 -41.13
CA ASP A 53 -0.73 12.80 -40.33
C ASP A 53 -0.44 11.50 -39.57
N GLN A 54 0.31 10.57 -40.18
CA GLN A 54 0.70 9.32 -39.53
C GLN A 54 1.65 9.59 -38.36
N PHE A 55 2.60 10.52 -38.53
CA PHE A 55 3.47 10.97 -37.46
C PHE A 55 2.66 11.59 -36.31
N ALA A 56 1.77 12.53 -36.61
CA ALA A 56 0.92 13.18 -35.60
C ALA A 56 0.04 12.19 -34.84
N SER A 57 -0.56 11.23 -35.55
CA SER A 57 -1.36 10.15 -34.96
C SER A 57 -0.52 9.26 -34.03
N ARG A 58 0.66 8.80 -34.48
CA ARG A 58 1.56 7.97 -33.66
C ARG A 58 2.02 8.68 -32.39
N MET A 59 2.33 9.97 -32.47
CA MET A 59 2.71 10.77 -31.29
C MET A 59 1.56 10.87 -30.28
N THR A 60 0.32 11.01 -30.76
CA THR A 60 -0.88 11.02 -29.89
C THR A 60 -1.09 9.68 -29.17
N VAL A 61 -0.98 8.57 -29.91
CA VAL A 61 -1.06 7.22 -29.33
C VAL A 61 0.03 7.02 -28.30
N GLU A 62 1.25 7.45 -28.61
CA GLU A 62 2.37 7.34 -27.70
C GLU A 62 2.17 8.08 -26.37
N GLN A 63 1.68 9.33 -26.43
CA GLN A 63 1.35 10.10 -25.23
C GLN A 63 0.29 9.41 -24.38
N THR A 64 -0.70 8.81 -25.03
CA THR A 64 -1.74 8.03 -24.34
C THR A 64 -1.11 6.83 -23.62
N ASN A 65 -0.20 6.12 -24.27
CA ASN A 65 0.50 4.98 -23.69
C ASN A 65 1.37 5.38 -22.49
N PHE A 66 2.13 6.49 -22.59
CA PHE A 66 2.91 6.98 -21.45
C PHE A 66 2.04 7.31 -20.24
N LYS A 67 0.90 7.99 -20.45
CA LYS A 67 -0.05 8.29 -19.37
C LYS A 67 -0.60 7.02 -18.75
N ALA A 68 -0.97 6.03 -19.56
CA ALA A 68 -1.48 4.75 -19.08
C ALA A 68 -0.44 4.00 -18.23
N VAL A 69 0.82 3.94 -18.70
CA VAL A 69 1.91 3.30 -17.95
C VAL A 69 2.19 4.03 -16.63
N ALA A 70 2.30 5.36 -16.65
CA ALA A 70 2.53 6.14 -15.43
C ALA A 70 1.38 5.98 -14.42
N GLN A 71 0.14 5.93 -14.90
CA GLN A 71 -1.02 5.70 -14.02
C GLN A 71 -1.03 4.28 -13.45
N GLY A 72 -0.70 3.25 -14.26
CA GLY A 72 -0.58 1.87 -13.80
C GLY A 72 0.44 1.75 -12.66
N LEU A 73 1.63 2.33 -12.84
CA LEU A 73 2.66 2.36 -11.80
C LEU A 73 2.20 3.03 -10.49
N ARG A 74 1.42 4.12 -10.58
CA ARG A 74 0.85 4.78 -9.39
C ARG A 74 -0.22 3.93 -8.71
N ASN A 75 -1.04 3.21 -9.48
CA ASN A 75 -2.04 2.31 -8.95
C ASN A 75 -1.38 1.13 -8.22
N ASP A 76 -0.37 0.51 -8.84
CA ASP A 76 0.38 -0.60 -8.24
C ASP A 76 1.09 -0.16 -6.94
N ALA A 77 1.65 1.05 -6.90
CA ALA A 77 2.22 1.63 -5.69
C ALA A 77 1.17 1.78 -4.57
N MET A 78 -0.03 2.23 -4.90
CA MET A 78 -1.14 2.34 -3.94
C MET A 78 -1.66 0.98 -3.49
N ASP A 79 -1.67 -0.03 -4.35
CA ASP A 79 -2.08 -1.38 -4.00
C ASP A 79 -1.11 -2.03 -3.01
N LEU A 80 0.20 -1.83 -3.19
CA LEU A 80 1.20 -2.24 -2.20
C LEU A 80 0.99 -1.56 -0.84
N ALA A 81 0.66 -0.26 -0.83
CA ALA A 81 0.35 0.45 0.41
C ALA A 81 -0.92 -0.08 1.10
N ARG A 82 -1.94 -0.49 0.34
CA ARG A 82 -3.14 -1.15 0.86
C ARG A 82 -2.85 -2.55 1.39
N MET A 83 -2.01 -3.32 0.70
CA MET A 83 -1.55 -4.63 1.18
C MET A 83 -0.81 -4.50 2.51
N TRP A 84 0.09 -3.51 2.62
CA TRP A 84 0.77 -3.19 3.88
C TRP A 84 -0.21 -2.89 5.00
N LYS A 85 -1.20 -2.00 4.76
CA LYS A 85 -2.25 -1.70 5.75
C LYS A 85 -2.97 -2.97 6.18
N ASN A 86 -3.45 -3.76 5.23
CA ASN A 86 -4.25 -4.95 5.53
C ASN A 86 -3.44 -5.98 6.31
N ALA A 87 -2.15 -6.11 6.01
CA ALA A 87 -1.23 -6.95 6.76
C ALA A 87 -1.01 -6.45 8.20
N MET A 88 -0.95 -5.13 8.41
CA MET A 88 -0.85 -4.54 9.75
C MET A 88 -2.13 -4.75 10.57
N ASP A 89 -3.30 -4.51 9.96
CA ASP A 89 -4.60 -4.72 10.61
C ASP A 89 -4.78 -6.18 11.05
N GLU A 90 -4.41 -7.13 10.19
CA GLU A 90 -4.51 -8.56 10.48
C GLU A 90 -3.53 -8.99 11.58
N GLU A 91 -2.28 -8.52 11.54
CA GLU A 91 -1.31 -8.85 12.61
C GLU A 91 -1.73 -8.24 13.95
N ASN A 92 -2.20 -6.99 13.95
CA ASN A 92 -2.74 -6.36 15.16
C ASN A 92 -3.95 -7.13 15.72
N ARG A 93 -4.84 -7.62 14.85
CA ARG A 93 -5.97 -8.48 15.26
C ARG A 93 -5.49 -9.78 15.90
N ARG A 94 -4.44 -10.41 15.38
CA ARG A 94 -3.86 -11.64 15.94
C ARG A 94 -3.19 -11.38 17.28
N LEU A 95 -2.40 -10.33 17.40
CA LEU A 95 -1.75 -9.91 18.65
C LEU A 95 -2.79 -9.65 19.75
N TYR A 96 -3.86 -8.94 19.42
CA TYR A 96 -4.99 -8.73 20.32
C TYR A 96 -5.66 -10.05 20.73
N GLY A 97 -5.94 -10.93 19.76
CA GLY A 97 -6.51 -12.25 20.02
C GLY A 97 -5.64 -13.11 20.94
N ARG A 98 -4.30 -13.09 20.75
CA ARG A 98 -3.34 -13.78 21.62
C ARG A 98 -3.38 -13.24 23.04
N HIS A 99 -3.39 -11.92 23.21
CA HIS A 99 -3.46 -11.30 24.53
C HIS A 99 -4.78 -11.62 25.25
N VAL A 100 -5.91 -11.56 24.55
CA VAL A 100 -7.22 -11.93 25.11
C VAL A 100 -7.26 -13.41 25.53
N ASP A 101 -6.71 -14.31 24.71
CA ASP A 101 -6.62 -15.74 25.03
C ASP A 101 -5.70 -15.97 26.24
N ASP A 102 -4.59 -15.24 26.34
CA ASP A 102 -3.66 -15.31 27.48
C ASP A 102 -4.32 -14.85 28.78
N VAL A 103 -5.01 -13.70 28.77
CA VAL A 103 -5.79 -13.19 29.90
C VAL A 103 -6.84 -14.21 30.31
N LYS A 104 -7.58 -14.80 29.36
CA LYS A 104 -8.60 -15.83 29.64
C LYS A 104 -8.01 -17.10 30.26
N ASN A 105 -6.87 -17.57 29.78
CA ASN A 105 -6.23 -18.79 30.29
C ASN A 105 -5.67 -18.59 31.70
N HIS A 106 -5.01 -17.46 31.95
CA HIS A 106 -4.55 -17.09 33.30
C HIS A 106 -5.74 -16.89 34.26
N ARG A 107 -6.84 -16.30 33.78
CA ARG A 107 -8.10 -16.19 34.54
C ARG A 107 -8.71 -17.56 34.82
N SER A 108 -8.87 -18.44 33.84
CA SER A 108 -9.50 -19.76 34.06
C SER A 108 -8.82 -20.59 35.16
N LEU A 109 -7.52 -20.37 35.42
CA LEU A 109 -6.79 -21.00 36.53
C LEU A 109 -7.07 -20.31 37.89
N LEU A 110 -7.27 -18.99 37.92
CA LEU A 110 -7.49 -18.18 39.13
C LEU A 110 -8.99 -17.95 39.47
N ASP A 111 -9.87 -17.91 38.48
CA ASP A 111 -11.31 -17.63 38.54
C ASP A 111 -12.14 -18.77 39.10
N SER A 112 -11.61 -20.00 39.12
CA SER A 112 -12.28 -21.09 39.87
C SER A 112 -12.47 -20.72 41.36
N ILE A 113 -11.77 -19.69 41.86
CA ILE A 113 -11.86 -19.19 43.24
C ILE A 113 -12.45 -17.75 43.30
N GLY A 114 -12.36 -16.93 42.24
CA GLY A 114 -12.57 -15.47 42.31
C GLY A 114 -13.79 -14.87 41.59
N ASP A 115 -14.49 -15.62 40.75
CA ASP A 115 -15.46 -15.07 39.76
C ASP A 115 -16.78 -14.51 40.35
N TRP A 116 -16.88 -14.41 41.69
CA TRP A 116 -18.03 -13.77 42.35
C TRP A 116 -17.92 -12.23 42.42
N PHE A 117 -16.73 -11.61 42.29
CA PHE A 117 -16.54 -10.23 42.81
C PHE A 117 -16.14 -9.11 41.86
N THR A 118 -15.60 -9.33 40.65
CA THR A 118 -14.98 -8.22 39.90
C THR A 118 -15.37 -8.16 38.42
N GLY A 119 -16.17 -7.16 38.06
CA GLY A 119 -16.57 -6.84 36.70
C GLY A 119 -15.37 -6.39 35.85
N PHE A 120 -14.73 -7.35 35.19
CA PHE A 120 -13.56 -7.11 34.35
C PHE A 120 -13.95 -6.72 32.91
N HIS A 121 -13.17 -5.80 32.32
CA HIS A 121 -13.30 -5.38 30.93
C HIS A 121 -12.02 -5.69 30.15
N TYR A 122 -12.15 -6.34 29.00
CA TYR A 122 -11.03 -6.59 28.08
C TYR A 122 -10.49 -5.26 27.50
N PRO A 123 -9.19 -5.19 27.15
CA PRO A 123 -8.65 -4.04 26.44
C PRO A 123 -9.41 -3.79 25.12
N PRO A 124 -9.47 -2.54 24.64
CA PRO A 124 -10.16 -2.23 23.40
C PRO A 124 -9.46 -2.90 22.20
N ALA A 125 -10.25 -3.29 21.21
CA ALA A 125 -9.73 -3.81 19.95
C ALA A 125 -8.84 -2.76 19.25
N PRO A 126 -7.80 -3.20 18.52
CA PRO A 126 -6.89 -2.29 17.84
C PRO A 126 -7.62 -1.46 16.77
N ALA A 127 -7.22 -0.19 16.64
CA ALA A 127 -7.74 0.70 15.61
C ALA A 127 -7.21 0.32 14.22
N ALA A 128 -8.00 0.64 13.19
CA ALA A 128 -7.58 0.41 11.81
C ALA A 128 -6.40 1.31 11.43
N VAL A 129 -5.41 0.72 10.77
CA VAL A 129 -4.19 1.40 10.34
C VAL A 129 -4.48 2.27 9.10
N PRO A 130 -4.03 3.54 9.06
CA PRO A 130 -4.18 4.38 7.86
C PRO A 130 -3.36 3.85 6.68
N VAL A 131 -3.80 4.08 5.43
CA VAL A 131 -3.01 3.68 4.25
C VAL A 131 -1.82 4.66 4.07
N PRO A 132 -0.57 4.18 3.92
CA PRO A 132 0.58 5.01 3.53
C PRO A 132 0.35 5.75 2.21
N GLN A 133 0.72 7.04 2.16
CA GLN A 133 0.45 7.90 1.01
C GLN A 133 1.72 8.28 0.22
N PRO A 134 1.63 8.49 -1.10
CA PRO A 134 2.72 9.05 -1.90
C PRO A 134 3.10 10.47 -1.45
N PRO A 135 4.29 10.97 -1.82
CA PRO A 135 5.35 10.25 -2.54
C PRO A 135 6.20 9.36 -1.62
N ALA A 136 6.09 9.57 -0.30
CA ALA A 136 7.02 8.99 0.66
C ALA A 136 6.64 7.56 1.11
N PHE A 137 5.35 7.18 1.02
CA PHE A 137 4.82 5.91 1.52
C PHE A 137 5.41 5.53 2.88
N LYS A 138 5.39 6.49 3.82
CA LYS A 138 5.89 6.26 5.17
C LYS A 138 4.96 5.29 5.90
N PRO A 139 5.50 4.36 6.71
CA PRO A 139 4.68 3.61 7.65
C PRO A 139 3.80 4.56 8.46
N THR A 140 2.53 4.20 8.62
CA THR A 140 1.50 5.02 9.29
C THR A 140 1.13 4.51 10.67
N ALA A 141 1.63 3.33 11.03
CA ALA A 141 1.43 2.69 12.32
C ALA A 141 2.57 1.73 12.63
N GLU A 142 2.68 1.39 13.91
CA GLU A 142 3.50 0.30 14.42
C GLU A 142 2.58 -0.83 14.88
N LEU A 143 3.14 -2.03 15.11
CA LEU A 143 2.36 -3.14 15.64
C LEU A 143 1.94 -2.85 17.09
N VAL A 144 0.76 -3.33 17.47
CA VAL A 144 0.29 -3.19 18.86
C VAL A 144 1.11 -4.08 19.80
N HIS A 145 1.42 -3.55 20.97
CA HIS A 145 2.12 -4.27 22.03
C HIS A 145 1.19 -4.35 23.25
N TYR A 146 1.02 -5.55 23.80
CA TYR A 146 0.18 -5.85 24.97
C TYR A 146 1.02 -6.47 26.09
#